data_AF-A0A926VC58-F1
#
_entry.id   AF-A0A926VC58-F1
#
_cell.length_a   1.000
_cell.length_b   1.000
_cell.length_c   1.000
_cell.angle_alpha   90.00
_cell.angle_beta   90.00
_cell.angle_gamma   90.00
#
_symmetry.space_group_name_H-M   'P 1'
#
loop_
_entity.id
_entity.type
_entity.pdbx_description
1 polymer ?
#
loop_
_entity_poly.entity_id
_entity_poly.type
_entity_poly.pdbx_seq_one_letter_code
_entity_poly.pdbx_strand_id
1 'polypeptide(L)'
;MTALTLILKPVSQFVMKTWNYRVFRETNGDCIIREVFYAKDGSIFGCTENAVAPSGESLEELAADIESFKDALKLPVLTLADLSVGNMNEKWQQEENSNICLPEITAELGMRESSALN
;
A
#
# COMPACT_ATOMS: atom_id res chain seq x y z
N MET A 1 -11.91 41.52 19.58
CA MET A 1 -11.93 40.19 20.22
C MET A 1 -12.55 39.24 19.22
N THR A 2 -11.73 38.57 18.41
CA THR A 2 -12.21 37.75 17.30
C THR A 2 -11.68 36.33 17.52
N ALA A 3 -12.58 35.39 17.72
CA ALA A 3 -12.30 33.98 17.91
C ALA A 3 -11.66 33.41 16.63
N LEU A 4 -10.46 32.86 16.75
CA LEU A 4 -9.79 32.12 15.68
C LEU A 4 -10.34 30.70 15.69
N THR A 5 -11.12 30.36 14.68
CA THR A 5 -11.57 28.99 14.38
C THR A 5 -10.34 28.11 14.11
N LEU A 6 -10.11 27.12 14.97
CA LEU A 6 -9.11 26.08 14.76
C LEU A 6 -9.54 25.22 13.56
N ILE A 7 -8.85 25.37 12.43
CA ILE A 7 -8.93 24.45 11.30
C ILE A 7 -8.18 23.18 11.72
N LEU A 8 -8.92 22.20 12.25
CA LEU A 8 -8.45 20.82 12.36
C LEU A 8 -8.17 20.33 10.94
N LYS A 9 -6.90 20.36 10.52
CA LYS A 9 -6.48 19.67 9.29
C LYS A 9 -6.73 18.17 9.54
N PRO A 10 -7.47 17.49 8.66
CA PRO A 10 -7.73 16.07 8.84
C PRO A 10 -6.40 15.32 8.85
N VAL A 11 -6.24 14.49 9.89
CA VAL A 11 -5.24 13.43 9.99
C VAL A 11 -5.10 12.78 8.61
N SER A 12 -3.87 12.81 8.10
CA SER A 12 -3.51 12.28 6.78
C SER A 12 -4.17 10.93 6.58
N GLN A 13 -5.20 10.92 5.73
CA GLN A 13 -6.03 9.76 5.46
C GLN A 13 -5.15 8.75 4.73
N PHE A 14 -4.57 7.82 5.49
CA PHE A 14 -3.87 6.63 5.04
C PHE A 14 -4.45 6.21 3.69
N VAL A 15 -3.63 6.31 2.65
CA VAL A 15 -4.02 5.91 1.31
C VAL A 15 -4.38 4.43 1.39
N MET A 16 -5.68 4.10 1.35
CA MET A 16 -6.14 2.72 1.21
C MET A 16 -5.62 2.23 -0.14
N LYS A 17 -4.45 1.60 -0.12
CA LYS A 17 -3.85 0.89 -1.24
C LYS A 17 -4.63 -0.42 -1.37
N THR A 18 -5.60 -0.45 -2.27
CA THR A 18 -6.29 -1.71 -2.59
C THR A 18 -5.31 -2.63 -3.29
N TRP A 19 -5.33 -3.91 -2.92
CA TRP A 19 -4.48 -4.93 -3.50
C TRP A 19 -5.35 -6.03 -4.10
N ASN A 20 -4.85 -6.71 -5.14
CA ASN A 20 -5.53 -7.86 -5.74
C ASN A 20 -4.51 -8.79 -6.41
N TYR A 21 -4.82 -10.08 -6.49
CA TYR A 21 -4.04 -11.04 -7.26
C TYR A 21 -4.27 -10.84 -8.76
N ARG A 22 -3.18 -10.83 -9.53
CA ARG A 22 -3.23 -10.77 -11.00
C ARG A 22 -2.25 -11.76 -11.59
N VAL A 23 -2.67 -12.34 -12.72
CA VAL A 23 -1.80 -13.17 -13.55
C VAL A 23 -0.89 -12.27 -14.37
N PHE A 24 0.40 -12.55 -14.31
CA PHE A 24 1.42 -11.98 -15.15
C PHE A 24 1.96 -13.01 -16.13
N ARG A 25 2.21 -12.57 -17.35
CA ARG A 25 2.97 -13.33 -18.33
C ARG A 25 4.41 -12.87 -18.33
N GLU A 26 5.30 -13.80 -18.01
CA GLU A 26 6.74 -13.60 -18.03
C GLU A 26 7.29 -13.64 -19.47
N THR A 27 8.51 -13.12 -19.66
CA THR A 27 9.16 -13.05 -20.98
C THR A 27 9.47 -14.44 -21.56
N ASN A 28 9.60 -15.45 -20.72
CA ASN A 28 9.76 -16.85 -21.11
C ASN A 28 8.43 -17.52 -21.53
N GLY A 29 7.30 -16.83 -21.39
CA GLY A 29 5.97 -17.32 -21.74
C GLY A 29 5.18 -17.93 -20.57
N ASP A 30 5.81 -18.10 -19.40
CA ASP A 30 5.16 -18.64 -18.21
C ASP A 30 4.13 -17.66 -17.63
N CYS A 31 3.11 -18.21 -16.98
CA CYS A 31 2.09 -17.44 -16.28
C CYS A 31 2.28 -17.60 -14.77
N ILE A 32 2.46 -16.50 -14.06
CA ILE A 32 2.62 -16.46 -12.61
C ILE A 32 1.60 -15.52 -11.97
N ILE A 33 1.24 -15.76 -10.72
CA ILE A 33 0.37 -14.85 -9.97
C ILE A 33 1.24 -13.95 -9.08
N ARG A 34 0.96 -12.65 -9.09
CA ARG A 34 1.60 -11.62 -8.26
C ARG A 34 0.54 -10.80 -7.55
N GLU A 35 0.92 -10.19 -6.43
CA GLU A 35 0.09 -9.19 -5.77
C GLU A 35 0.29 -7.87 -6.51
N VAL A 36 -0.81 -7.23 -6.90
CA VAL A 36 -0.81 -5.94 -7.58
C VAL A 36 -1.44 -4.90 -6.68
N PHE A 37 -0.73 -3.79 -6.52
CA PHE A 37 -1.16 -2.68 -5.69
C PHE A 37 -1.67 -1.54 -6.56
N TYR A 38 -2.87 -1.07 -6.23
CA TYR A 38 -3.55 -0.01 -6.95
C TYR A 38 -3.57 1.28 -6.13
N ALA A 39 -3.45 2.41 -6.80
CA ALA A 39 -3.65 3.74 -6.24
C ALA A 39 -5.15 4.07 -6.15
N LYS A 40 -5.50 5.18 -5.49
CA LYS A 40 -6.90 5.61 -5.33
C LYS A 40 -7.64 5.86 -6.65
N ASP A 41 -6.91 6.16 -7.72
CA ASP A 41 -7.45 6.36 -9.07
C ASP A 41 -7.58 5.06 -9.86
N GLY A 42 -7.29 3.90 -9.25
CA GLY A 42 -7.32 2.60 -9.90
C GLY A 42 -6.11 2.31 -10.77
N SER A 43 -5.12 3.20 -10.83
CA SER A 43 -3.85 2.94 -11.54
C SER A 43 -2.99 1.95 -10.76
N ILE A 44 -2.27 1.09 -11.47
CA ILE A 44 -1.31 0.17 -10.86
C ILE A 44 -0.04 0.96 -10.55
N PHE A 45 0.39 0.96 -9.28
CA PHE A 45 1.65 1.62 -8.89
C PHE A 45 2.77 0.62 -8.56
N GLY A 46 2.45 -0.67 -8.42
CA GLY A 46 3.45 -1.70 -8.18
C GLY A 46 2.89 -3.11 -8.10
N CYS A 47 3.80 -4.08 -8.10
CA CYS A 47 3.49 -5.49 -7.84
C CYS A 47 4.63 -6.17 -7.07
N THR A 48 4.40 -7.36 -6.54
CA THR A 48 5.47 -8.18 -5.96
C THR A 48 6.50 -8.60 -7.02
N GLU A 49 7.77 -8.69 -6.61
CA GLU A 49 8.88 -9.07 -7.49
C GLU A 49 8.80 -10.54 -7.92
N ASN A 50 8.34 -11.41 -7.03
CA ASN A 50 8.30 -12.86 -7.25
C ASN A 50 6.86 -13.36 -7.26
N ALA A 51 6.68 -14.54 -7.85
CA ALA A 51 5.41 -15.26 -7.81
C ALA A 51 5.02 -15.53 -6.36
N VAL A 52 3.74 -15.38 -6.06
CA VAL A 52 3.18 -15.69 -4.74
C VAL A 52 2.54 -17.08 -4.76
N ALA A 53 2.63 -17.77 -3.63
CA ALA A 53 1.96 -19.04 -3.39
C ALA A 53 0.81 -18.83 -2.41
N PRO A 54 -0.28 -19.60 -2.52
CA PRO A 54 -1.39 -19.45 -1.59
C PRO A 54 -1.01 -19.85 -0.17
N SER A 55 -1.57 -19.18 0.83
CA SER A 55 -1.24 -19.39 2.25
C SER A 55 -2.44 -19.16 3.18
N GLY A 56 -2.38 -19.74 4.37
CA GLY A 56 -3.38 -19.56 5.43
C GLY A 56 -2.94 -20.24 6.73
N GLU A 57 -3.37 -19.73 7.88
CA GLU A 57 -3.09 -20.34 9.19
C GLU A 57 -4.05 -21.52 9.47
N SER A 58 -5.17 -21.56 8.74
CA SER A 58 -6.16 -22.63 8.74
C SER A 58 -6.44 -23.16 7.34
N LEU A 59 -7.10 -24.32 7.25
CA LEU A 59 -7.50 -24.91 5.97
C LEU A 59 -8.52 -24.03 5.25
N GLU A 60 -9.42 -23.43 6.00
CA GLU A 60 -10.46 -22.53 5.50
C GLU A 60 -9.85 -21.26 4.89
N GLU A 61 -8.85 -20.66 5.55
CA GLU A 61 -8.12 -19.51 5.03
C GLU A 61 -7.33 -19.86 3.77
N LEU A 62 -6.61 -20.99 3.77
CA LEU A 62 -5.90 -21.46 2.58
C LEU A 62 -6.86 -21.71 1.41
N ALA A 63 -8.05 -22.27 1.67
CA ALA A 63 -9.06 -22.48 0.65
C ALA A 63 -9.59 -21.14 0.10
N ALA A 64 -9.86 -20.16 0.97
CA ALA A 64 -10.29 -18.82 0.55
C ALA A 64 -9.23 -18.10 -0.29
N ASP A 65 -7.95 -18.28 0.05
CA ASP A 65 -6.83 -17.71 -0.69
C ASP A 65 -6.70 -18.36 -2.08
N ILE A 66 -6.86 -19.69 -2.17
CA ILE A 66 -6.92 -20.41 -3.46
C ILE A 66 -8.08 -19.92 -4.33
N GLU A 67 -9.27 -19.68 -3.75
CA GLU A 67 -10.39 -19.10 -4.51
C GLU A 67 -10.06 -17.69 -5.03
N SER A 68 -9.34 -16.88 -4.25
CA SER A 68 -8.85 -15.57 -4.68
C SER A 68 -7.87 -15.68 -5.86
N PHE A 69 -6.99 -16.69 -5.85
CA PHE A 69 -6.12 -17.00 -6.99
C PHE A 69 -6.92 -17.44 -8.22
N LYS A 70 -7.98 -18.24 -8.04
CA LYS A 70 -8.87 -18.64 -9.15
C LYS A 70 -9.61 -17.45 -9.74
N ASP A 71 -9.99 -16.48 -8.92
CA ASP A 71 -10.59 -15.24 -9.39
C ASP A 71 -9.61 -14.40 -10.21
N ALA A 72 -8.32 -14.39 -9.86
CA ALA A 72 -7.28 -13.74 -10.66
C ALA A 72 -7.18 -14.31 -12.09
N LEU A 73 -7.42 -15.61 -12.28
CA LEU A 73 -7.40 -16.26 -13.60
C LEU A 73 -8.53 -15.77 -14.52
N LYS A 74 -9.60 -15.18 -13.97
CA LYS A 74 -10.73 -14.63 -14.74
C LYS A 74 -10.43 -13.22 -15.25
N LEU A 75 -9.39 -12.58 -14.73
CA LEU A 75 -9.01 -11.22 -15.08
C LEU A 75 -7.99 -11.20 -16.23
N PRO A 76 -7.85 -10.06 -16.94
CA PRO A 76 -6.87 -9.92 -18.01
C PRO A 76 -5.44 -10.18 -17.52
N VAL A 77 -4.70 -10.99 -18.28
CA VAL A 77 -3.27 -11.26 -18.02
C VAL A 77 -2.47 -9.99 -18.28
N LEU A 78 -1.62 -9.64 -17.33
CA LEU A 78 -0.74 -8.47 -17.38
C LEU A 78 0.69 -8.88 -17.77
N THR A 79 1.49 -7.90 -18.18
CA THR A 79 2.93 -8.03 -18.36
C THR A 79 3.65 -6.94 -17.57
N LEU A 80 4.94 -7.10 -17.30
CA LEU A 80 5.72 -6.06 -16.62
C LEU A 80 5.74 -4.73 -17.39
N ALA A 81 5.58 -4.78 -18.72
CA ALA A 81 5.49 -3.58 -19.55
C ALA A 81 4.24 -2.74 -19.21
N ASP A 82 3.12 -3.39 -18.86
CA ASP A 82 1.85 -2.72 -18.53
C ASP A 82 1.94 -1.90 -17.23
N LEU A 83 2.90 -2.21 -16.35
CA LEU A 83 3.11 -1.49 -15.09
C LEU A 83 3.76 -0.10 -15.30
N SER A 84 4.42 0.10 -16.43
CA SER A 84 5.25 1.31 -16.68
C SER A 84 4.51 2.44 -17.40
N VAL A 85 3.24 2.26 -17.79
CA VAL A 85 2.52 3.24 -18.64
C VAL A 85 1.82 4.34 -17.81
N GLY A 86 1.79 4.22 -16.48
CA GLY A 86 1.18 5.22 -15.59
C GLY A 86 2.19 6.18 -14.97
N ASN A 87 2.69 7.15 -15.76
CA ASN A 87 3.34 8.41 -15.34
C ASN A 87 3.80 8.48 -13.86
N MET A 88 4.81 7.67 -13.50
CA MET A 88 5.36 7.65 -12.13
C MET A 88 6.20 8.89 -11.80
N ASN A 89 6.42 9.79 -12.76
CA ASN A 89 7.36 10.90 -12.58
C ASN A 89 6.76 12.16 -11.93
N GLU A 90 5.43 12.27 -11.81
CA GLU A 90 4.79 13.51 -11.33
C GLU A 90 4.19 13.40 -9.92
N LYS A 91 3.95 12.19 -9.40
CA LYS A 91 3.22 12.01 -8.12
C LYS A 91 4.10 11.83 -6.88
N TRP A 92 5.34 11.35 -7.00
CA TRP A 92 6.17 11.06 -5.83
C TRP A 92 6.93 12.27 -5.28
N GLN A 93 7.06 13.36 -6.04
CA GLN A 93 7.76 14.56 -5.56
C GLN A 93 6.93 15.42 -4.59
N GLN A 94 5.64 15.11 -4.37
CA GLN A 94 4.76 15.98 -3.58
C GLN A 94 4.53 15.49 -2.14
N GLU A 95 4.82 14.22 -1.81
CA GLU A 95 4.61 13.66 -0.45
C GLU A 95 5.91 13.44 0.35
N GLU A 96 7.09 13.35 -0.29
CA GLU A 96 8.38 13.20 0.42
C GLU A 96 8.86 14.48 1.14
N ASN A 97 8.21 15.63 0.92
CA ASN A 97 8.57 16.87 1.58
C ASN A 97 7.96 17.03 2.99
N SER A 98 7.35 15.98 3.55
CA SER A 98 6.83 15.98 4.93
C SER A 98 7.49 14.90 5.80
N ASN A 99 8.83 14.87 5.81
CA ASN A 99 9.55 14.21 6.90
C ASN A 99 9.49 15.12 8.14
N ILE A 100 8.49 14.90 8.99
CA ILE A 100 8.48 15.49 10.34
C ILE A 100 9.58 14.78 11.15
N CYS A 101 10.53 15.56 11.66
CA CYS A 101 11.68 15.06 12.39
C CYS A 101 11.28 14.59 13.80
N LEU A 102 12.02 13.60 14.33
CA LEU A 102 11.79 12.91 15.60
C LEU A 102 11.45 13.78 16.85
N PRO A 103 11.95 15.02 17.04
CA PRO A 103 11.60 15.81 18.24
C PRO A 103 10.15 16.31 18.27
N GLU A 104 9.38 16.22 17.18
CA GLU A 104 8.00 16.72 17.14
C GLU A 104 6.98 15.70 17.69
N ILE A 105 7.35 14.41 17.70
CA ILE A 105 6.51 13.32 18.23
C ILE A 105 6.48 13.32 19.77
N THR A 106 7.56 13.77 20.41
CA THR A 106 7.70 13.76 21.88
C THR A 106 6.93 14.90 22.54
N ALA A 107 6.69 16.00 21.84
CA ALA A 107 5.84 17.09 22.34
C ALA A 107 4.35 16.72 22.35
N GLU A 108 3.89 16.00 21.32
CA GLU A 108 2.46 15.69 21.15
C GLU A 108 1.99 14.49 21.97
N LEU A 109 2.89 13.54 22.27
CA LEU A 109 2.56 12.35 23.08
C LEU A 109 2.61 12.59 24.60
N GLY A 110 2.86 13.82 25.07
CA GLY A 110 2.68 14.20 26.48
C GLY A 110 3.40 13.30 27.49
N MET A 111 4.49 12.64 27.07
CA MET A 111 5.28 11.78 27.95
C MET A 111 6.14 12.67 28.84
N ARG A 112 5.59 13.07 29.99
CA ARG A 112 6.39 13.58 31.10
C ARG A 112 7.42 12.51 31.44
N GLU A 113 8.71 12.83 31.24
CA GLU A 113 9.82 12.10 31.83
C GLU A 113 9.55 11.96 33.33
N SER A 114 9.12 10.77 33.73
CA SER A 114 8.98 10.41 35.14
C SER A 114 10.34 9.94 35.63
N SER A 115 11.29 10.87 35.73
CA SER A 115 12.59 10.65 36.35
C SER A 115 12.72 11.52 37.60
N ALA A 116 12.31 10.96 38.75
CA ALA A 116 12.88 11.27 40.05
C ALA A 116 12.38 10.24 41.08
N LEU A 117 13.06 9.11 41.16
CA LEU A 117 13.13 8.30 42.38
C LEU A 117 14.61 8.22 42.76
N ASN A 118 14.85 8.64 44.01
CA ASN A 118 16.10 8.78 44.78
C ASN A 118 16.85 10.10 44.62
#